data_AF-A0A3C1FMQ8-F1
#
_entry.id   AF-A0A3C1FMQ8-F1
#
_cell.length_a   1.000
_cell.length_b   1.000
_cell.length_c   1.000
_cell.angle_alpha   90.00
_cell.angle_beta   90.00
_cell.angle_gamma   90.00
#
_symmetry.space_group_name_H-M   'P 1'
#
loop_
_entity.id
_entity.type
_entity.pdbx_description
1 polymer ?
#
loop_
_entity_poly.entity_id
_entity_poly.type
_entity_poly.pdbx_seq_one_letter_code
_entity_poly.pdbx_strand_id
1 'polypeptide(L)'
;GPGSPSVLSNVIVSIEQHVDWIADCLSYLRGHDLHVIEAEEQAESDWVAHVNEVAKGTMFTAPTCNSWYLGSNIPGKPRIFMPYVAGVHTYRQKCDEIAADGYRGFVLAG
;
A
#
# COMPACT_ATOMS: atom_id res chain seq x y z
N GLY A 1 -3.68 3.93 3.21
CA GLY A 1 -2.94 4.92 4.02
C GLY A 1 -1.54 5.12 3.46
N PRO A 2 -0.48 5.20 4.28
CA PRO A 2 0.91 5.02 3.80
C PRO A 2 1.04 3.72 2.99
N GLY A 3 1.91 3.69 1.98
CA GLY A 3 2.09 2.54 1.08
C GLY A 3 0.99 2.34 0.04
N SER A 4 -0.03 3.21 -0.01
CA SER A 4 -1.11 3.19 -1.01
C SER A 4 -1.13 4.51 -1.82
N PRO A 5 -1.90 4.61 -2.92
CA PRO A 5 -2.00 5.85 -3.71
C PRO A 5 -2.38 7.05 -2.86
N SER A 6 -3.29 6.84 -1.89
CA SER A 6 -3.65 7.84 -0.87
C SER A 6 -4.02 9.18 -1.53
N VAL A 7 -3.55 10.28 -0.96
CA VAL A 7 -3.75 11.66 -1.44
C VAL A 7 -3.17 11.99 -2.82
N LEU A 8 -2.41 11.09 -3.46
CA LEU A 8 -1.94 11.30 -4.84
C LEU A 8 -3.01 10.98 -5.89
N SER A 9 -4.20 10.61 -5.45
CA SER A 9 -5.33 10.24 -6.27
C SER A 9 -6.57 11.08 -5.95
N ASN A 10 -7.61 10.93 -6.76
CA ASN A 10 -8.95 11.22 -6.28
C ASN A 10 -9.24 10.28 -5.10
N VAL A 11 -9.16 10.83 -3.89
CA VAL A 11 -9.21 10.05 -2.65
C VAL A 11 -10.46 9.19 -2.53
N ILE A 12 -11.59 9.60 -3.12
CA ILE A 12 -12.82 8.80 -3.11
C ILE A 12 -12.63 7.48 -3.85
N VAL A 13 -11.97 7.50 -5.02
CA VAL A 13 -11.72 6.29 -5.82
C VAL A 13 -10.80 5.31 -5.06
N SER A 14 -9.77 5.83 -4.40
CA SER A 14 -8.88 4.98 -3.58
C SER A 14 -9.55 4.49 -2.29
N ILE A 15 -10.45 5.28 -1.70
CA ILE A 15 -11.22 4.86 -0.54
C ILE A 15 -12.14 3.71 -0.91
N GLU A 16 -12.94 3.85 -1.98
CA GLU A 16 -13.86 2.80 -2.45
C GLU A 16 -13.08 1.50 -2.72
N GLN A 17 -11.97 1.58 -3.46
CA GLN A 17 -11.17 0.40 -3.75
C GLN A 17 -10.62 -0.30 -2.48
N HIS A 18 -10.14 0.46 -1.48
CA HIS A 18 -9.68 -0.15 -0.23
C HIS A 18 -10.83 -0.79 0.56
N VAL A 19 -11.99 -0.12 0.61
CA VAL A 19 -13.16 -0.63 1.32
C VAL A 19 -13.63 -1.93 0.68
N ASP A 20 -13.75 -1.97 -0.65
CA ASP A 20 -14.14 -3.17 -1.40
C ASP A 20 -13.16 -4.32 -1.13
N TRP A 21 -11.86 -4.07 -1.29
CA TRP A 21 -10.83 -5.11 -1.11
C TRP A 21 -10.80 -5.67 0.32
N ILE A 22 -10.95 -4.81 1.33
CA ILE A 22 -11.00 -5.24 2.74
C ILE A 22 -12.29 -6.01 3.02
N ALA A 23 -13.44 -5.58 2.48
CA ALA A 23 -14.71 -6.28 2.66
C ALA A 23 -14.68 -7.68 2.04
N ASP A 24 -14.09 -7.81 0.84
CA ASP A 24 -13.91 -9.10 0.16
C ASP A 24 -12.94 -10.00 0.93
N CYS A 25 -11.85 -9.45 1.46
CA CYS A 25 -10.91 -10.15 2.34
C CYS A 25 -11.58 -10.72 3.58
N LEU A 26 -12.35 -9.90 4.30
CA LEU A 26 -13.08 -10.35 5.48
C LEU A 26 -14.12 -11.43 5.14
N SER A 27 -14.75 -11.33 3.97
CA SER A 27 -15.70 -12.34 3.49
C SER A 27 -15.02 -13.65 3.15
N TYR A 28 -13.84 -13.59 2.52
CA TYR A 28 -13.00 -14.76 2.24
C TYR A 28 -12.58 -15.48 3.51
N LEU A 29 -12.07 -14.75 4.53
CA LEU A 29 -11.65 -15.35 5.80
C LEU A 29 -12.80 -16.09 6.49
N ARG A 30 -13.98 -15.44 6.58
CA ARG A 30 -15.19 -16.07 7.15
C ARG A 30 -15.63 -17.30 6.38
N GLY A 31 -15.56 -17.27 5.05
CA GLY A 31 -15.93 -18.39 4.19
C GLY A 31 -15.01 -19.62 4.32
N HIS A 32 -13.80 -19.44 4.85
CA HIS A 32 -12.79 -20.48 5.01
C HIS A 32 -12.47 -20.82 6.47
N ASP A 33 -13.28 -20.34 7.42
CA ASP A 33 -13.07 -20.52 8.86
C ASP A 33 -11.68 -20.03 9.34
N LEU A 34 -11.23 -18.91 8.76
CA LEU A 34 -10.00 -18.22 9.12
C LEU A 34 -10.33 -17.05 10.04
N HIS A 35 -9.52 -16.83 11.07
CA HIS A 35 -9.73 -15.81 12.09
C HIS A 35 -8.58 -14.79 12.18
N VAL A 36 -7.45 -15.10 11.55
CA VAL A 36 -6.25 -14.25 11.52
C VAL A 36 -5.79 -14.08 10.08
N ILE A 37 -5.43 -12.84 9.75
CA ILE A 37 -4.67 -12.47 8.56
C ILE A 37 -3.56 -11.52 8.99
N GLU A 38 -2.32 -11.86 8.68
CA GLU A 38 -1.15 -11.05 9.02
C GLU A 38 -0.19 -10.98 7.83
N ALA A 39 0.33 -9.81 7.51
CA ALA A 39 1.30 -9.68 6.43
C ALA A 39 2.60 -10.37 6.81
N GLU A 40 3.19 -11.12 5.89
CA GLU A 40 4.52 -11.68 6.08
C GLU A 40 5.55 -10.55 6.15
N GLU A 41 6.53 -10.64 7.06
CA GLU A 41 7.59 -9.63 7.22
C GLU A 41 8.34 -9.36 5.89
N GLN A 42 8.57 -10.42 5.11
CA GLN A 42 9.19 -10.30 3.79
C GLN A 42 8.29 -9.58 2.79
N ALA A 43 6.98 -9.87 2.79
CA ALA A 43 6.03 -9.21 1.90
C ALA A 43 5.89 -7.71 2.23
N GLU A 44 5.92 -7.34 3.52
CA GLU A 44 5.96 -5.95 3.94
C GLU A 44 7.25 -5.26 3.46
N SER A 45 8.40 -5.89 3.70
CA SER A 45 9.71 -5.36 3.28
C SER A 45 9.79 -5.17 1.76
N ASP A 46 9.30 -6.15 0.99
CA ASP A 46 9.25 -6.11 -0.46
C ASP A 46 8.29 -5.01 -0.95
N TRP A 47 7.15 -4.82 -0.27
CA TRP A 47 6.23 -3.74 -0.59
C TRP A 47 6.86 -2.37 -0.36
N VAL A 48 7.55 -2.18 0.77
CA VAL A 48 8.29 -0.93 1.06
C VAL A 48 9.37 -0.68 0.02
N ALA A 49 10.15 -1.70 -0.35
CA ALA A 49 11.16 -1.60 -1.38
C ALA A 49 10.55 -1.20 -2.74
N HIS A 50 9.43 -1.81 -3.12
CA HIS A 50 8.70 -1.51 -4.35
C HIS A 50 8.15 -0.08 -4.36
N VAL A 51 7.52 0.38 -3.26
CA VAL A 51 7.02 1.76 -3.13
C VAL A 51 8.17 2.77 -3.32
N ASN A 52 9.32 2.51 -2.71
CA ASN A 52 10.51 3.36 -2.87
C ASN A 52 11.05 3.32 -4.30
N GLU A 53 11.08 2.15 -4.94
CA GLU A 53 11.58 1.99 -6.30
C GLU A 53 10.71 2.73 -7.32
N VAL A 54 9.38 2.64 -7.23
CA VAL A 54 8.48 3.38 -8.14
C VAL A 54 8.52 4.89 -7.90
N ALA A 55 8.94 5.33 -6.70
CA ALA A 55 9.12 6.74 -6.37
C ALA A 55 10.46 7.30 -6.86
N LYS A 56 11.47 6.44 -7.02
CA LYS A 56 12.84 6.82 -7.37
C LYS A 56 12.89 7.57 -8.70
N GLY A 57 13.57 8.71 -8.71
CA GLY A 57 13.72 9.55 -9.90
C GLY A 57 12.52 10.43 -10.25
N THR A 58 11.41 10.31 -9.50
CA THR A 58 10.31 11.27 -9.61
C THR A 58 10.66 12.61 -8.97
N MET A 59 10.02 13.70 -9.41
CA MET A 59 10.16 15.02 -8.78
C MET A 59 9.79 15.01 -7.28
N PHE A 60 8.95 14.08 -6.83
CA PHE A 60 8.60 13.92 -5.42
C PHE A 60 9.77 13.46 -4.54
N THR A 61 10.77 12.80 -5.13
CA THR A 61 11.97 12.32 -4.44
C THR A 61 13.20 13.18 -4.70
N ALA A 62 13.05 14.27 -5.48
CA ALA A 62 14.15 15.19 -5.75
C ALA A 62 14.68 15.83 -4.45
N PRO A 63 16.01 15.99 -4.29
CA PRO A 63 16.59 16.59 -3.08
C PRO A 63 16.07 17.99 -2.76
N THR A 64 15.66 18.73 -3.80
CA THR A 64 15.10 20.08 -3.71
C THR A 64 13.63 20.11 -3.29
N CYS A 65 12.92 18.98 -3.31
CA CYS A 65 11.50 18.92 -2.97
C CYS A 65 11.32 18.82 -1.45
N ASN A 66 10.95 19.91 -0.77
CA ASN A 66 10.60 19.90 0.66
C ASN A 66 9.08 19.84 0.82
N SER A 67 8.52 18.64 0.78
CA SER A 67 7.07 18.42 0.93
C SER A 67 6.73 17.59 2.16
N TRP A 68 5.51 17.74 2.64
CA TRP A 68 4.98 16.95 3.76
C TRP A 68 4.99 15.44 3.47
N TYR A 69 4.94 15.04 2.19
CA TYR A 69 5.05 13.65 1.73
C TYR A 69 6.33 12.96 2.16
N LEU A 70 7.39 13.75 2.32
CA LEU A 70 8.70 13.31 2.76
C LEU A 70 8.90 13.50 4.27
N GLY A 71 7.90 13.98 5.01
CA GLY A 71 8.06 14.30 6.43
C GLY A 71 9.06 15.44 6.69
N SER A 72 9.46 16.22 5.67
CA SER A 72 10.46 17.29 5.80
C SER A 72 9.97 18.48 6.63
N ASN A 73 8.71 18.48 7.03
CA ASN A 73 8.08 19.48 7.88
C ASN A 73 8.28 19.21 9.39
N ILE A 74 8.84 18.07 9.79
CA ILE A 74 9.06 17.70 11.20
C ILE A 74 10.56 17.47 11.45
N PRO A 75 11.23 18.32 12.25
CA PRO A 75 12.63 18.10 12.63
C PRO A 75 12.85 16.72 13.25
N GLY A 76 13.87 16.00 12.79
CA GLY A 76 14.22 14.66 13.28
C GLY A 76 13.43 13.50 12.65
N LYS A 77 12.40 13.77 11.83
CA LYS A 77 11.67 12.70 11.13
C LYS A 77 12.44 12.22 9.89
N PRO A 78 12.56 10.90 9.64
CA PRO A 78 13.16 10.36 8.42
C PRO A 78 12.48 10.90 7.16
N ARG A 79 13.29 11.26 6.14
CA ARG A 79 12.77 11.65 4.83
C ARG A 79 12.39 10.44 3.99
N ILE A 80 11.19 9.93 4.21
CA ILE A 80 10.65 8.77 3.50
C ILE A 80 9.41 9.20 2.72
N PHE A 81 9.39 8.91 1.43
CA PHE A 81 8.23 9.13 0.58
C PHE A 81 7.22 7.99 0.79
N MET A 82 6.11 8.29 1.46
CA MET A 82 5.16 7.26 1.91
C MET A 82 4.05 6.88 0.92
N PRO A 83 3.57 7.74 0.00
CA PRO A 83 2.53 7.33 -0.96
C PRO A 83 3.05 6.43 -2.10
N TYR A 84 2.16 5.64 -2.68
CA TYR A 84 2.44 4.87 -3.90
C TYR A 84 2.19 5.72 -5.17
N VAL A 85 3.25 6.02 -5.93
CA VAL A 85 3.16 6.94 -7.10
C VAL A 85 2.86 6.29 -8.44
N ALA A 86 2.85 4.96 -8.55
CA ALA A 86 2.62 4.30 -9.84
C ALA A 86 1.14 4.30 -10.29
N GLY A 87 0.28 5.06 -9.61
CA GLY A 87 -1.12 5.28 -9.96
C GLY A 87 -2.10 4.27 -9.37
N VAL A 88 -3.38 4.69 -9.29
CA VAL A 88 -4.47 3.90 -8.69
C VAL A 88 -4.73 2.60 -9.45
N HIS A 89 -4.65 2.63 -10.78
CA HIS A 89 -4.89 1.43 -11.61
C HIS A 89 -3.87 0.32 -11.32
N THR A 90 -2.58 0.65 -11.36
CA THR A 90 -1.49 -0.29 -11.04
C THR A 90 -1.59 -0.82 -9.61
N TYR A 91 -1.97 0.05 -8.66
CA TYR A 91 -2.20 -0.38 -7.28
C TYR A 91 -3.35 -1.39 -7.17
N ARG A 92 -4.50 -1.09 -7.81
CA ARG A 92 -5.66 -1.97 -7.84
C ARG A 92 -5.33 -3.34 -8.44
N GLN A 93 -4.63 -3.37 -9.57
CA GLN A 93 -4.19 -4.63 -10.20
C GLN A 93 -3.37 -5.49 -9.24
N LYS A 94 -2.43 -4.91 -8.49
CA LYS A 94 -1.65 -5.66 -7.50
C LYS A 94 -2.50 -6.20 -6.35
N CYS A 95 -3.45 -5.41 -5.86
CA CYS A 95 -4.41 -5.87 -4.85
C CYS A 95 -5.26 -7.04 -5.36
N ASP A 96 -5.75 -6.93 -6.60
CA ASP A 96 -6.58 -7.97 -7.22
C ASP A 96 -5.79 -9.26 -7.47
N GLU A 97 -4.53 -9.15 -7.93
CA GLU A 97 -3.60 -10.27 -8.09
C GLU A 97 -3.32 -10.99 -6.76
N ILE A 98 -3.07 -10.23 -5.68
CA ILE A 98 -2.86 -10.79 -4.34
C ILE A 98 -4.09 -11.56 -3.86
N ALA A 99 -5.28 -10.97 -4.00
CA ALA A 99 -6.53 -11.60 -3.58
C ALA A 99 -6.85 -12.86 -4.41
N ALA A 100 -6.62 -12.81 -5.73
CA ALA A 100 -6.81 -13.95 -6.62
C ALA A 100 -5.88 -15.12 -6.31
N ASP A 101 -4.68 -14.84 -5.78
CA ASP A 101 -3.69 -15.83 -5.38
C ASP A 101 -3.82 -16.24 -3.90
N GLY A 102 -5.06 -16.24 -3.37
CA GLY A 102 -5.34 -16.67 -2.00
C GLY A 102 -4.72 -15.78 -0.92
N TYR A 103 -4.60 -14.47 -1.18
CA TYR A 103 -3.94 -13.49 -0.33
C TYR A 103 -2.43 -13.76 -0.17
N ARG A 104 -1.73 -14.01 -1.29
CA ARG A 104 -0.26 -14.19 -1.29
C ARG A 104 0.46 -13.06 -0.54
N GLY A 105 1.41 -13.44 0.31
CA GLY A 105 2.16 -12.52 1.17
C GLY A 105 1.48 -12.25 2.51
N PHE A 106 0.40 -12.97 2.81
CA PHE A 106 -0.23 -13.01 4.12
C PHE A 106 -0.23 -14.42 4.70
N VAL A 107 0.03 -14.51 6.00
CA VAL A 107 -0.24 -15.70 6.80
C VAL A 107 -1.71 -15.69 7.20
N LEU A 108 -2.42 -16.76 6.85
CA LEU A 108 -3.81 -16.96 7.22
C LEU A 108 -3.91 -18.11 8.23
N ALA A 109 -4.65 -17.92 9.33
CA ALA A 109 -4.89 -18.95 10.33
C ALA A 109 -6.34 -18.92 10.84
N GLY A 110 -6.87 -20.10 11.18
CA GLY A 110 -8.15 -20.29 11.88
C GLY A 110 -7.94 -20.44 13.38
#